data_AF-N9R2C0-F1
#
_entry.id   AF-N9R2C0-F1
#
_cell.length_a   1.000
_cell.length_b   1.000
_cell.length_c   1.000
_cell.angle_alpha   90.00
_cell.angle_beta   90.00
_cell.angle_gamma   90.00
#
_symmetry.space_group_name_H-M   'P 1'
#
loop_
_entity.id
_entity.type
_entity.pdbx_description
1 polymer ?
#
loop_
_entity_poly.entity_id
_entity_poly.type
_entity_poly.pdbx_seq_one_letter_code
_entity_poly.pdbx_strand_id
1 'polypeptide(L)'
;MQKNKGFTLIELMVTIAVLVIVAMMAAPNMMQLVYKKQLETEARDLAMTLSNVRGTAVSLRKDISLEFKNQENTGDKFYWDTTRSTVHVLAKGLPEGITFTPTGLAKKRTTAIRKLVNNPGYKADLPEMVPFV
;
A
#
# COMPACT_ATOMS: atom_id res chain seq x y z
N MET A 1 49.56 10.36 45.21
CA MET A 1 50.19 9.59 44.12
C MET A 1 49.10 8.85 43.35
N GLN A 2 48.72 9.33 42.17
CA GLN A 2 47.74 8.64 41.32
C GLN A 2 48.46 7.55 40.52
N LYS A 3 47.99 6.30 40.64
CA LYS A 3 48.48 5.16 39.86
C LYS A 3 47.87 5.24 38.46
N ASN A 4 48.70 5.43 37.45
CA ASN A 4 48.28 5.31 36.05
C ASN A 4 47.81 3.88 35.81
N LYS A 5 46.50 3.68 35.60
CA LYS A 5 45.92 2.39 35.21
C LYS A 5 46.03 2.27 33.70
N GLY A 6 47.05 1.57 33.21
CA GLY A 6 47.21 1.24 31.80
C GLY A 6 46.28 0.10 31.37
N PHE A 7 45.93 0.08 30.09
CA PHE A 7 45.11 -0.96 29.46
C PHE A 7 46.02 -2.11 28.99
N THR A 8 45.61 -3.35 29.22
CA THR A 8 46.38 -4.52 28.78
C THR A 8 45.98 -4.95 27.36
N LEU A 9 46.91 -5.54 26.60
CA LEU A 9 46.61 -6.06 25.26
C LEU A 9 45.47 -7.10 25.29
N ILE A 10 45.41 -7.94 26.33
CA ILE A 10 44.38 -8.96 26.45
C ILE A 10 42.98 -8.34 26.67
N GLU A 11 42.88 -7.25 27.43
CA GLU A 11 41.63 -6.52 27.64
C GLU A 11 41.13 -5.89 26.33
N LEU A 12 42.06 -5.39 25.51
CA LEU A 12 41.72 -4.91 24.16
C LEU A 12 41.17 -6.02 23.29
N MET A 13 41.81 -7.19 23.27
CA MET A 13 41.34 -8.32 22.45
C MET A 13 39.97 -8.83 22.86
N VAL A 14 39.68 -8.85 24.17
CA VAL A 14 38.37 -9.29 24.67
C VAL A 14 37.28 -8.24 24.36
N THR A 15 37.57 -6.96 24.53
CA THR A 15 36.58 -5.89 24.25
C THR A 15 36.19 -5.85 22.78
N ILE A 16 37.14 -5.95 21.84
CA ILE A 16 36.82 -6.03 20.40
C ILE A 16 36.06 -7.32 20.05
N ALA A 17 36.38 -8.45 20.70
CA ALA A 17 35.66 -9.70 20.47
C ALA A 17 34.18 -9.58 20.89
N VAL A 18 33.90 -9.00 22.07
CA VAL A 18 32.52 -8.78 22.55
C VAL A 18 31.81 -7.71 21.71
N LEU A 19 32.50 -6.64 21.32
CA LEU A 19 31.93 -5.57 20.50
C LEU A 19 31.42 -6.10 19.16
N VAL A 20 32.16 -7.00 18.51
CA VAL A 20 31.74 -7.61 17.25
C VAL A 20 30.47 -8.45 17.41
N ILE A 21 30.38 -9.25 18.49
CA ILE A 21 29.18 -10.06 18.78
C ILE A 21 27.95 -9.17 18.96
N VAL A 22 28.07 -8.10 19.76
CA VAL A 22 26.97 -7.17 20.00
C VAL A 22 26.58 -6.42 18.72
N ALA A 23 27.56 -6.00 17.91
CA ALA A 23 27.32 -5.30 16.66
C ALA A 23 26.49 -6.14 15.67
N MET A 24 26.69 -7.46 15.62
CA MET A 24 25.92 -8.36 14.75
C MET A 24 24.43 -8.43 15.16
N MET A 25 24.11 -8.28 16.44
CA MET A 25 22.73 -8.31 16.95
C MET A 25 22.02 -6.96 16.85
N ALA A 26 22.75 -5.88 16.60
CA ALA A 26 22.22 -4.52 16.65
C ALA A 26 21.46 -4.09 15.38
N ALA A 27 21.50 -4.87 14.28
CA ALA A 27 20.83 -4.51 13.04
C ALA A 27 19.30 -4.71 13.16
N PRO A 28 18.47 -3.65 13.03
CA PRO A 28 17.03 -3.78 13.08
C PRO A 28 16.48 -4.39 11.78
N ASN A 29 15.39 -5.16 11.88
CA ASN A 29 14.67 -5.65 10.71
C ASN A 29 13.90 -4.51 10.00
N MET A 30 14.49 -3.97 8.92
CA MET A 30 13.88 -2.87 8.15
C MET A 30 12.78 -3.32 7.17
N MET A 31 12.53 -4.62 7.00
CA MET A 31 11.60 -5.13 5.99
C MET A 31 10.18 -4.59 6.16
N GLN A 32 9.68 -4.52 7.41
CA GLN A 32 8.35 -3.99 7.70
C GLN A 32 8.20 -2.51 7.32
N LEU A 33 9.24 -1.71 7.57
CA LEU A 33 9.27 -0.30 7.19
C LEU A 33 9.21 -0.18 5.67
N VAL A 34 10.01 -0.99 4.96
CA VAL A 34 10.05 -1.02 3.49
C VAL A 34 8.68 -1.38 2.92
N TYR A 35 7.96 -2.37 3.46
CA TYR A 35 6.60 -2.69 2.99
C TYR A 35 5.60 -1.57 3.24
N LYS A 36 5.64 -0.95 4.43
CA LYS A 36 4.78 0.20 4.75
C LYS A 36 5.01 1.36 3.79
N LYS A 37 6.27 1.66 3.49
CA LYS A 37 6.63 2.75 2.58
C LYS A 37 6.24 2.47 1.14
N GLN A 38 6.34 1.23 0.69
CA GLN A 38 5.83 0.84 -0.62
C GLN A 38 4.32 1.08 -0.72
N LEU A 39 3.54 0.57 0.23
CA LEU A 39 2.09 0.78 0.23
C LEU A 39 1.70 2.27 0.26
N GLU A 40 2.38 3.06 1.10
CA GLU A 40 2.16 4.50 1.19
C GLU A 40 2.44 5.21 -0.15
N THR A 41 3.51 4.84 -0.83
CA THR A 41 3.87 5.39 -2.15
C THR A 41 2.83 5.01 -3.20
N GLU A 42 2.44 3.73 -3.30
CA GLU A 42 1.43 3.28 -4.28
C GLU A 42 0.07 3.93 -4.02
N ALA A 43 -0.33 4.10 -2.76
CA ALA A 43 -1.59 4.77 -2.42
C ALA A 43 -1.58 6.26 -2.80
N ARG A 44 -0.45 6.95 -2.60
CA ARG A 44 -0.26 8.33 -3.03
C ARG A 44 -0.29 8.45 -4.55
N ASP A 45 0.38 7.53 -5.24
CA ASP A 45 0.39 7.48 -6.71
C ASP A 45 -1.04 7.30 -7.25
N LEU A 46 -1.77 6.32 -6.73
CA LEU A 46 -3.17 6.12 -7.07
C LEU A 46 -4.02 7.38 -6.82
N ALA A 47 -3.87 8.05 -5.67
CA ALA A 47 -4.59 9.27 -5.36
C ALA A 47 -4.29 10.40 -6.37
N MET A 48 -3.03 10.55 -6.79
CA MET A 48 -2.62 11.50 -7.83
C MET A 48 -3.25 11.13 -9.17
N THR A 49 -3.22 9.85 -9.56
CA THR A 49 -3.89 9.37 -10.78
C THR A 49 -5.39 9.65 -10.77
N LEU A 50 -6.09 9.37 -9.67
CA LEU A 50 -7.52 9.69 -9.54
C LEU A 50 -7.78 11.19 -9.71
N SER A 51 -6.94 12.04 -9.10
CA SER A 51 -7.08 13.49 -9.23
C SER A 51 -6.87 13.94 -10.68
N ASN A 52 -5.90 13.35 -11.38
CA ASN A 52 -5.64 13.64 -12.79
C ASN A 52 -6.81 13.21 -13.68
N VAL A 53 -7.31 11.98 -13.51
CA VAL A 53 -8.46 11.46 -14.26
C VAL A 53 -9.70 12.33 -14.02
N ARG A 54 -9.97 12.70 -12.76
CA ARG A 54 -11.06 13.61 -12.40
C ARG A 54 -10.91 14.98 -13.06
N GLY A 55 -9.71 15.56 -13.02
CA GLY A 55 -9.42 16.85 -13.67
C GLY A 55 -9.61 16.78 -15.18
N THR A 56 -9.20 15.67 -15.80
CA THR A 56 -9.37 15.42 -17.23
C THR A 56 -10.85 15.31 -17.60
N ALA A 57 -11.66 14.61 -16.80
CA ALA A 57 -13.11 14.50 -17.01
C ALA A 57 -13.81 15.87 -16.99
N VAL A 58 -13.44 16.71 -16.03
CA VAL A 58 -13.97 18.08 -15.93
C VAL A 58 -13.49 18.96 -17.08
N SER A 59 -12.20 18.90 -17.41
CA SER A 59 -11.59 19.71 -18.47
C SER A 59 -12.17 19.39 -19.85
N LEU A 60 -12.28 18.10 -20.18
CA LEU A 60 -12.84 17.63 -21.45
C LEU A 60 -14.38 17.61 -21.46
N ARG A 61 -15.02 17.89 -20.32
CA ARG A 61 -16.47 17.78 -20.13
C ARG A 61 -17.02 16.44 -20.61
N LYS A 62 -16.27 15.36 -20.36
CA LYS A 62 -16.58 14.01 -20.82
C LYS A 62 -16.45 13.01 -19.69
N ASP A 63 -17.19 11.91 -19.78
CA ASP A 63 -16.99 10.78 -18.88
C ASP A 63 -15.61 10.15 -19.14
N ILE A 64 -14.77 10.08 -18.11
CA ILE A 64 -13.44 9.45 -18.18
C ILE A 64 -13.36 8.32 -17.17
N SER A 65 -12.87 7.16 -17.58
CA SER A 65 -12.77 5.95 -16.74
C SER A 65 -11.33 5.66 -16.35
N LEU A 66 -11.13 5.17 -15.13
CA LEU A 66 -9.87 4.62 -14.60
C LEU A 66 -10.05 3.13 -14.32
N GLU A 67 -9.32 2.27 -15.03
CA GLU A 67 -9.35 0.81 -14.85
C GLU A 67 -8.06 0.29 -14.22
N PHE A 68 -8.17 -0.80 -13.45
CA PHE A 68 -7.03 -1.39 -12.73
C PHE A 68 -6.34 -2.48 -13.55
N LYS A 69 -5.69 -2.09 -14.64
CA LYS A 69 -5.05 -3.00 -15.61
C LYS A 69 -3.70 -2.45 -16.04
N ASN A 70 -2.80 -3.33 -16.50
CA ASN A 70 -1.54 -2.94 -17.11
C ASN A 70 -1.76 -2.67 -18.61
N GLN A 71 -2.15 -1.45 -18.95
CA GLN A 71 -2.38 -1.02 -20.33
C GLN A 71 -2.06 0.48 -20.48
N GLU A 72 -1.84 0.94 -21.70
CA GLU A 72 -1.62 2.36 -21.99
C GLU A 72 -2.93 3.18 -21.96
N ASN A 73 -2.82 4.41 -21.46
CA ASN A 73 -3.92 5.36 -21.44
C ASN A 73 -4.38 5.69 -22.87
N THR A 74 -5.69 5.71 -23.09
CA THR A 74 -6.29 5.95 -24.40
C THR A 74 -7.45 6.93 -24.25
N GLY A 75 -7.32 8.16 -24.75
CA GLY A 75 -8.40 9.15 -24.81
C GLY A 75 -9.20 9.26 -23.51
N ASP A 76 -10.34 8.57 -23.45
CA ASP A 76 -11.29 8.60 -22.33
C ASP A 76 -11.05 7.52 -21.25
N LYS A 77 -10.05 6.66 -21.42
CA LYS A 77 -9.72 5.56 -20.52
C LYS A 77 -8.29 5.67 -20.03
N PHE A 78 -8.16 5.70 -18.72
CA PHE A 78 -6.90 5.63 -18.01
C PHE A 78 -6.77 4.26 -17.36
N TYR A 79 -5.54 3.81 -17.24
CA TYR A 79 -5.21 2.55 -16.61
C TYR A 79 -4.16 2.80 -15.54
N TRP A 80 -4.32 2.12 -14.42
CA TRP A 80 -3.36 2.14 -13.33
C TRP A 80 -3.15 0.73 -12.83
N ASP A 81 -1.89 0.33 -12.71
CA ASP A 81 -1.49 -0.92 -12.07
C ASP A 81 -0.29 -0.63 -11.18
N THR A 82 -0.15 -1.40 -10.12
CA THR A 82 1.03 -1.30 -9.29
C THR A 82 2.16 -2.11 -9.91
N THR A 83 3.36 -1.52 -9.99
CA THR A 83 4.56 -2.24 -10.45
C THR A 83 5.11 -3.19 -9.37
N ARG A 84 4.58 -3.11 -8.13
CA ARG A 84 5.10 -3.84 -6.98
C ARG A 84 4.35 -5.15 -6.77
N SER A 85 5.08 -6.26 -6.71
CA SER A 85 4.52 -7.58 -6.41
C SER A 85 3.97 -7.71 -4.98
N THR A 86 4.37 -6.82 -4.07
CA THR A 86 3.99 -6.83 -2.65
C THR A 86 2.71 -6.05 -2.35
N VAL A 87 2.19 -5.31 -3.31
CA VAL A 87 0.95 -4.53 -3.19
C VAL A 87 -0.06 -5.13 -4.17
N HIS A 88 -1.28 -5.40 -3.69
CA HIS A 88 -2.33 -6.00 -4.50
C HIS A 88 -3.56 -5.12 -4.54
N VAL A 89 -4.10 -4.93 -5.74
CA VAL A 89 -5.30 -4.15 -5.96
C VAL A 89 -6.49 -5.10 -5.99
N LEU A 90 -7.32 -5.07 -4.94
CA LEU A 90 -8.53 -5.90 -4.88
C LEU A 90 -9.53 -5.60 -6.01
N ALA A 91 -9.41 -4.40 -6.61
CA ALA A 91 -10.23 -3.96 -7.73
C ALA A 91 -9.80 -4.51 -9.11
N LYS A 92 -8.69 -5.26 -9.22
CA LYS A 92 -8.16 -5.79 -10.50
C LYS A 92 -9.12 -6.73 -11.25
N GLY A 93 -10.04 -7.37 -10.53
CA GLY A 93 -11.07 -8.25 -11.10
C GLY A 93 -12.42 -7.58 -11.39
N LEU A 94 -12.52 -6.25 -11.28
CA LEU A 94 -13.79 -5.56 -11.48
C LEU A 94 -14.02 -5.27 -12.97
N PRO A 95 -15.23 -5.57 -13.50
CA PRO A 95 -15.53 -5.41 -14.92
C PRO A 95 -15.56 -3.93 -15.36
N GLU A 96 -15.86 -3.03 -14.43
CA GLU A 96 -15.88 -1.59 -14.65
C GLU A 96 -15.03 -0.92 -13.56
N GLY A 97 -14.09 -0.08 -14.00
CA GLY A 97 -13.23 0.73 -13.14
C GLY A 97 -13.98 1.88 -12.47
N ILE A 98 -13.29 2.99 -12.19
CA ILE A 98 -13.87 4.20 -11.62
C ILE A 98 -14.12 5.21 -12.74
N THR A 99 -15.38 5.58 -12.99
CA THR A 99 -15.71 6.61 -13.99
C THR A 99 -16.05 7.94 -13.33
N PHE A 100 -15.43 9.01 -13.81
CA PHE A 100 -15.74 10.38 -13.40
C PHE A 100 -16.60 11.07 -14.45
N THR A 101 -17.63 11.78 -14.00
CA THR A 101 -18.51 12.57 -14.85
C THR A 101 -17.83 13.89 -15.28
N PRO A 102 -18.38 14.58 -16.30
CA PRO A 102 -17.98 15.95 -16.65
C PRO A 102 -18.03 16.96 -15.49
N THR A 103 -18.79 16.66 -14.44
CA THR A 103 -18.88 17.47 -13.22
C THR A 103 -17.87 17.08 -12.15
N GLY A 104 -16.99 16.11 -12.45
CA GLY A 104 -15.97 15.60 -11.55
C GLY A 104 -16.52 14.72 -10.43
N LEU A 105 -17.75 14.24 -10.54
CA LEU A 105 -18.34 13.28 -9.61
C LEU A 105 -17.93 11.87 -10.04
N ALA A 106 -17.49 11.04 -9.11
CA ALA A 106 -17.37 9.62 -9.40
C ALA A 106 -18.79 9.04 -9.59
N LYS A 107 -19.06 8.39 -10.72
CA LYS A 107 -20.28 7.60 -10.89
C LYS A 107 -20.25 6.52 -9.82
N LYS A 108 -21.31 6.48 -8.99
CA LYS A 108 -21.44 5.42 -7.98
C LYS A 108 -21.38 4.08 -8.71
N ARG A 109 -20.51 3.21 -8.21
CA ARG A 109 -20.48 1.82 -8.58
C ARG A 109 -21.80 1.18 -8.13
N THR A 110 -22.77 1.01 -9.02
CA THR A 110 -23.89 0.09 -8.81
C THR A 110 -23.42 -1.33 -9.14
N THR A 111 -22.29 -1.76 -8.58
CA THR A 111 -22.10 -3.20 -8.48
C THR A 111 -22.83 -3.61 -7.24
N ALA A 112 -23.81 -4.49 -7.40
CA ALA A 112 -24.32 -5.27 -6.31
C ALA A 112 -23.13 -5.91 -5.57
N ILE A 113 -22.62 -5.27 -4.51
CA ILE A 113 -21.70 -5.89 -3.55
C ILE A 113 -22.32 -7.18 -2.99
N ARG A 114 -23.63 -7.37 -3.17
CA ARG A 114 -24.41 -8.58 -2.90
C ARG A 114 -24.10 -9.82 -3.75
N LYS A 115 -23.39 -9.77 -4.90
CA LYS A 115 -23.38 -10.93 -5.83
C LYS A 115 -22.04 -11.59 -6.18
N LEU A 116 -20.91 -11.22 -5.59
CA LEU A 116 -19.61 -11.80 -6.01
C LEU A 116 -18.70 -12.31 -4.89
N VAL A 117 -19.23 -12.63 -3.71
CA VAL A 117 -18.60 -13.66 -2.86
C VAL A 117 -19.71 -14.63 -2.45
N ASN A 118 -19.76 -15.80 -3.10
CA ASN A 118 -20.37 -16.95 -2.45
C ASN A 118 -19.46 -17.28 -1.27
N ASN A 119 -19.78 -16.74 -0.10
CA ASN A 119 -19.10 -17.10 1.15
C ASN A 119 -19.80 -18.38 1.64
N PRO A 120 -19.22 -19.57 1.46
CA PRO A 120 -19.85 -20.82 1.88
C PRO A 120 -20.06 -20.88 3.41
N GLY A 121 -19.44 -19.98 4.17
CA GLY A 121 -19.65 -19.81 5.61
C GLY A 121 -20.63 -18.71 6.01
N TYR A 122 -21.33 -18.05 5.07
CA TYR A 122 -22.30 -17.02 5.42
C TYR A 122 -23.56 -17.65 6.01
N LYS A 123 -23.75 -17.40 7.30
CA LYS A 123 -24.91 -17.80 8.08
C LYS A 123 -25.80 -16.58 8.31
N ALA A 124 -26.93 -16.52 7.60
CA ALA A 124 -27.87 -15.39 7.63
C ALA A 124 -28.58 -15.22 8.99
N ASP A 125 -28.49 -16.23 9.86
CA ASP A 125 -29.07 -16.32 11.20
C ASP A 125 -28.14 -15.80 12.31
N LEU A 126 -26.89 -15.46 11.99
CA LEU A 126 -25.98 -14.87 12.98
C LEU A 126 -26.29 -13.36 13.12
N PRO A 127 -26.58 -12.85 14.34
CA PRO A 127 -26.75 -11.42 14.56
C PRO A 127 -25.45 -10.69 14.21
N GLU A 128 -25.55 -9.56 13.52
CA GLU A 128 -24.41 -8.68 13.24
C GLU A 128 -23.72 -8.34 14.56
N MET A 129 -22.41 -8.60 14.65
CA MET A 129 -21.64 -8.33 15.85
C MET A 129 -21.61 -6.82 16.06
N VAL A 130 -22.43 -6.34 17.00
CA VAL A 130 -22.48 -4.93 17.39
C VAL A 130 -21.08 -4.57 17.91
N PRO A 131 -20.44 -3.52 17.38
CA PRO A 131 -19.13 -3.11 17.88
C PRO A 131 -19.28 -2.71 19.35
N PHE A 132 -18.50 -3.35 20.22
CA PHE A 132 -18.36 -2.94 21.62
C PHE A 132 -17.79 -1.52 21.63
N VAL A 133 -18.60 -0.56 22.07
CA VAL A 133 -18.17 0.78 22.47
C VAL A 133 -17.56 0.71 23.85
#